data_AF-A0A0C9MB67-F1
#
_entry.id   AF-A0A0C9MB67-F1
#
_cell.length_a   1.000
_cell.length_b   1.000
_cell.length_c   1.000
_cell.angle_alpha   90.00
_cell.angle_beta   90.00
_cell.angle_gamma   90.00
#
_symmetry.space_group_name_H-M   'P 1'
#
loop_
_entity.id
_entity.type
_entity.pdbx_description
1 polymer ?
#
loop_
_entity_poly.entity_id
_entity_poly.type
_entity_poly.pdbx_seq_one_letter_code
_entity_poly.pdbx_strand_id
1 'polypeptide(L)'
;MLKPQYTRRPFNVLLIGPALSGKRTLATQLLKSTDVFYKIFTAESIPKKPFARMDYVVVTVDMTQSYSLALLDQSLRCMQDRFLTNKMAVVVTKMDKRGKWQFEVERVQEMLASIFQVHVLHVNFLNELEKRRITDQLSRLIKTNTLQYRHVCTPLLNTVQVYNPDDIDDAYHLQEDSLTNGESEQEQLPAQDGMHSEQEQQNVIHEPMSDLKIEMND
;
A
#
# COMPACT_ATOMS: atom_id res chain seq x y z
N MET A 1 -9.60 1.93 23.88
CA MET A 1 -9.03 2.82 22.84
C MET A 1 -10.14 3.28 21.91
N LEU A 2 -10.41 4.58 21.85
CA LEU A 2 -11.40 5.19 20.96
C LEU A 2 -10.85 5.23 19.52
N LYS A 3 -11.63 4.73 18.55
CA LYS A 3 -11.27 4.78 17.11
C LYS A 3 -11.14 6.24 16.64
N PRO A 4 -10.15 6.58 15.80
CA PRO A 4 -10.02 7.93 15.25
C PRO A 4 -11.27 8.33 14.46
N GLN A 5 -11.90 9.43 14.85
CA GLN A 5 -13.09 10.01 14.19
C GLN A 5 -12.68 10.77 12.91
N TYR A 6 -12.32 10.08 11.85
CA TYR A 6 -12.18 10.72 10.53
C TYR A 6 -13.30 10.25 9.60
N THR A 7 -14.41 10.98 9.71
CA THR A 7 -15.69 10.90 8.97
C THR A 7 -16.56 9.66 9.26
N ARG A 8 -17.76 9.87 9.84
CA ARG A 8 -18.78 8.83 10.07
C ARG A 8 -19.39 8.23 8.78
N ARG A 9 -18.85 8.56 7.60
CA ARG A 9 -19.45 8.20 6.29
C ARG A 9 -18.58 7.16 5.58
N PRO A 10 -19.19 6.22 4.85
CA PRO A 10 -18.43 5.29 4.03
C PRO A 10 -17.75 5.99 2.86
N PHE A 11 -16.59 5.48 2.44
CA PHE A 11 -16.01 5.78 1.14
C PHE A 11 -16.76 5.00 0.06
N ASN A 12 -17.27 5.72 -0.92
CA ASN A 12 -17.96 5.13 -2.05
C ASN A 12 -16.92 4.68 -3.09
N VAL A 13 -16.70 3.37 -3.20
CA VAL A 13 -15.73 2.77 -4.12
C VAL A 13 -16.47 2.05 -5.24
N LEU A 14 -16.11 2.34 -6.49
CA LEU A 14 -16.64 1.66 -7.67
C LEU A 14 -15.60 0.66 -8.20
N LEU A 15 -15.96 -0.62 -8.26
CA LEU A 15 -15.17 -1.67 -8.89
C LEU A 15 -15.72 -1.96 -10.29
N ILE A 16 -14.88 -1.84 -11.32
CA ILE A 16 -15.24 -2.02 -12.73
C ILE A 16 -14.45 -3.19 -13.32
N GLY A 17 -15.01 -3.91 -14.27
CA GLY A 17 -14.32 -4.97 -15.02
C GLY A 17 -15.23 -6.16 -15.34
N PRO A 18 -14.76 -7.15 -16.10
CA PRO A 18 -15.59 -8.23 -16.60
C PRO A 18 -16.04 -9.20 -15.51
N ALA A 19 -17.05 -10.03 -15.78
CA ALA A 19 -17.44 -11.10 -14.87
C ALA A 19 -16.22 -11.96 -14.48
N LEU A 20 -16.18 -12.41 -13.22
CA LEU A 20 -15.10 -13.26 -12.68
C LEU A 20 -13.68 -12.64 -12.63
N SER A 21 -13.52 -11.35 -12.96
CA SER A 21 -12.26 -10.60 -12.82
C SER A 21 -11.77 -10.38 -11.38
N GLY A 22 -12.42 -11.01 -10.38
CA GLY A 22 -12.04 -10.86 -8.97
C GLY A 22 -12.65 -9.65 -8.24
N LYS A 23 -13.49 -8.82 -8.88
CA LYS A 23 -14.19 -7.70 -8.20
C LYS A 23 -14.89 -8.09 -6.91
N ARG A 24 -15.65 -9.19 -6.93
CA ARG A 24 -16.39 -9.66 -5.75
C ARG A 24 -15.43 -10.08 -4.63
N THR A 25 -14.34 -10.76 -4.97
CA THR A 25 -13.30 -11.14 -4.02
C THR A 25 -12.66 -9.91 -3.39
N LEU A 26 -12.26 -8.93 -4.20
CA LEU A 26 -11.68 -7.69 -3.73
C LEU A 26 -12.66 -6.88 -2.84
N ALA A 27 -13.92 -6.78 -3.26
CA ALA A 27 -14.97 -6.13 -2.48
C ALA A 27 -15.11 -6.76 -1.09
N THR A 28 -15.20 -8.09 -1.02
CA THR A 28 -15.31 -8.82 0.24
C THR A 28 -14.10 -8.59 1.14
N GLN A 29 -12.89 -8.46 0.58
CA GLN A 29 -11.70 -8.19 1.38
C GLN A 29 -11.65 -6.75 1.88
N LEU A 30 -11.97 -5.77 1.03
CA LEU A 30 -12.05 -4.37 1.45
C LEU A 30 -13.08 -4.17 2.56
N LEU A 31 -14.24 -4.82 2.47
CA LEU A 31 -15.29 -4.77 3.51
C LEU A 31 -14.86 -5.39 4.85
N LYS A 32 -13.81 -6.21 4.87
CA LYS A 32 -13.22 -6.74 6.12
C LYS A 32 -12.25 -5.77 6.79
N SER A 33 -11.87 -4.68 6.13
CA SER A 33 -10.97 -3.68 6.71
C SER A 33 -11.60 -3.06 7.95
N THR A 34 -10.87 -3.08 9.07
CA THR A 34 -11.29 -2.44 10.32
C THR A 34 -11.06 -0.94 10.33
N ASP A 35 -10.22 -0.46 9.43
CA ASP A 35 -9.64 0.88 9.48
C ASP A 35 -10.31 1.85 8.52
N VAL A 36 -11.16 1.34 7.61
CA VAL A 36 -11.89 2.12 6.62
C VAL A 36 -13.29 1.57 6.50
N PHE A 37 -14.28 2.47 6.54
CA PHE A 37 -15.65 2.08 6.23
C PHE A 37 -15.92 2.29 4.74
N TYR A 38 -16.27 1.23 4.03
CA TYR A 38 -16.53 1.26 2.58
C TYR A 38 -18.01 1.05 2.25
N LYS A 39 -18.45 1.70 1.18
CA LYS A 39 -19.66 1.35 0.43
C LYS A 39 -19.21 1.03 -0.99
N ILE A 40 -19.31 -0.26 -1.35
CA ILE A 40 -18.74 -0.76 -2.60
C ILE A 40 -19.84 -0.97 -3.63
N PHE A 41 -19.60 -0.48 -4.84
CA PHE A 41 -20.43 -0.69 -6.01
C PHE A 41 -19.64 -1.50 -7.02
N THR A 42 -20.29 -2.44 -7.70
CA THR A 42 -19.67 -3.22 -8.77
C THR A 42 -20.38 -2.96 -10.08
N ALA A 43 -19.62 -2.75 -11.15
CA ALA A 43 -20.14 -2.62 -12.50
C ALA A 43 -19.24 -3.38 -13.48
N GLU A 44 -19.75 -3.67 -14.68
CA GLU A 44 -18.93 -4.23 -15.75
C GLU A 44 -18.19 -3.14 -16.54
N SER A 45 -18.82 -1.97 -16.68
CA SER A 45 -18.31 -0.78 -17.37
C SER A 45 -18.69 0.49 -16.61
N ILE A 46 -18.15 1.63 -17.03
CA ILE A 46 -18.52 2.94 -16.46
C ILE A 46 -20.02 3.20 -16.69
N PRO A 47 -20.81 3.40 -15.62
CA PRO A 47 -22.23 3.66 -15.78
C PRO A 47 -22.51 4.97 -16.48
N LYS A 48 -23.45 4.94 -17.43
CA LYS A 48 -23.87 6.11 -18.23
C LYS A 48 -24.50 7.21 -17.39
N LYS A 49 -25.13 6.85 -16.27
CA LYS A 49 -25.75 7.81 -15.35
C LYS A 49 -24.73 8.23 -14.30
N PRO A 50 -24.60 9.53 -14.02
CA PRO A 50 -23.68 10.01 -13.00
C PRO A 50 -24.11 9.45 -11.64
N PHE A 51 -23.14 8.89 -10.91
CA PHE A 51 -23.36 8.52 -9.52
C PHE A 51 -23.48 9.77 -8.65
N ALA A 52 -24.37 9.73 -7.66
CA ALA A 52 -24.55 10.82 -6.70
C ALA A 52 -23.21 11.24 -6.03
N ARG A 53 -22.31 10.27 -5.75
CA ARG A 53 -20.95 10.51 -5.28
C ARG A 53 -20.10 9.23 -5.33
N MET A 54 -19.02 9.21 -6.10
CA MET A 54 -17.96 8.19 -6.02
C MET A 54 -16.67 8.84 -5.53
N ASP A 55 -16.00 8.20 -4.59
CA ASP A 55 -14.75 8.69 -4.00
C ASP A 55 -13.53 8.07 -4.68
N TYR A 56 -13.62 6.82 -5.11
CA TYR A 56 -12.52 6.11 -5.77
C TYR A 56 -13.04 5.09 -6.79
N VAL A 57 -12.28 4.86 -7.87
CA VAL A 57 -12.58 3.86 -8.90
C VAL A 57 -11.45 2.83 -8.97
N VAL A 58 -11.80 1.56 -9.06
CA VAL A 58 -10.84 0.48 -9.25
C VAL A 58 -11.25 -0.32 -10.48
N VAL A 59 -10.39 -0.34 -11.49
CA VAL A 59 -10.63 -1.12 -12.71
C VAL A 59 -9.88 -2.45 -12.59
N THR A 60 -10.62 -3.55 -12.56
CA THR A 60 -10.05 -4.90 -12.57
C THR A 60 -9.84 -5.36 -14.02
N VAL A 61 -8.63 -5.84 -14.29
CA VAL A 61 -8.23 -6.36 -15.60
C VAL A 61 -7.94 -7.85 -15.46
N ASP A 62 -8.67 -8.69 -16.17
CA ASP A 62 -8.45 -10.13 -16.22
C ASP A 62 -7.52 -10.48 -17.39
N MET A 63 -6.29 -10.93 -17.08
CA MET A 63 -5.29 -11.29 -18.10
C MET A 63 -5.75 -12.41 -19.02
N THR A 64 -6.73 -13.23 -18.60
CA THR A 64 -7.26 -14.35 -19.38
C THR A 64 -8.41 -13.96 -20.31
N GLN A 65 -8.78 -12.67 -20.39
CA GLN A 65 -9.90 -12.18 -21.20
C GLN A 65 -9.52 -10.89 -21.94
N SER A 66 -9.27 -10.96 -23.25
CA SER A 66 -8.92 -9.79 -24.09
C SER A 66 -9.94 -8.65 -24.01
N TYR A 67 -11.24 -8.96 -23.89
CA TYR A 67 -12.29 -7.96 -23.67
C TYR A 67 -12.04 -7.12 -22.40
N SER A 68 -11.32 -7.64 -21.41
CA SER A 68 -10.95 -6.87 -20.22
C SER A 68 -10.04 -5.69 -20.53
N LEU A 69 -9.20 -5.80 -21.56
CA LEU A 69 -8.33 -4.73 -22.03
C LEU A 69 -9.14 -3.65 -22.76
N ALA A 70 -10.10 -4.07 -23.60
CA ALA A 70 -11.02 -3.15 -24.27
C ALA A 70 -11.90 -2.39 -23.26
N LEU A 71 -12.34 -3.05 -22.19
CA LEU A 71 -13.04 -2.41 -21.08
C LEU A 71 -12.19 -1.39 -20.34
N LEU A 72 -10.89 -1.65 -20.19
CA LEU A 72 -9.97 -0.67 -19.61
C LEU A 72 -9.89 0.57 -20.51
N ASP A 73 -9.58 0.41 -21.80
CA ASP A 73 -9.54 1.53 -22.75
C ASP A 73 -10.86 2.34 -22.76
N GLN A 74 -12.00 1.65 -22.84
CA GLN A 74 -13.31 2.30 -22.76
C GLN A 74 -13.50 3.05 -21.43
N SER A 75 -13.09 2.46 -20.31
CA SER A 75 -13.19 3.10 -19.00
C SER A 75 -12.34 4.36 -18.96
N LEU A 76 -11.10 4.31 -19.45
CA LEU A 76 -10.20 5.47 -19.46
C LEU A 76 -10.79 6.63 -20.28
N ARG A 77 -11.39 6.35 -21.44
CA ARG A 77 -12.01 7.36 -22.30
C ARG A 77 -13.29 7.98 -21.73
N CYS A 78 -14.08 7.20 -20.99
CA CYS A 78 -15.35 7.64 -20.44
C CYS A 78 -15.25 8.16 -19.00
N MET A 79 -14.09 8.04 -18.36
CA MET A 79 -13.92 8.45 -16.98
C MET A 79 -13.76 9.96 -16.85
N GLN A 80 -14.30 10.54 -15.78
CA GLN A 80 -14.10 11.95 -15.48
C GLN A 80 -12.65 12.20 -15.06
N ASP A 81 -12.05 13.29 -15.53
CA ASP A 81 -10.66 13.67 -15.28
C ASP A 81 -10.26 13.62 -13.80
N ARG A 82 -11.16 14.03 -12.91
CA ARG A 82 -10.93 14.00 -11.45
C ARG A 82 -10.59 12.61 -10.90
N PHE A 83 -10.99 11.54 -11.58
CA PHE A 83 -10.64 10.17 -11.19
C PHE A 83 -9.31 9.75 -11.81
N LEU A 84 -9.06 10.15 -13.06
CA LEU A 84 -7.84 9.86 -13.79
C LEU A 84 -6.60 10.52 -13.15
N THR A 85 -6.74 11.62 -12.40
CA THR A 85 -5.58 12.27 -11.76
C THR A 85 -5.06 11.53 -10.52
N ASN A 86 -5.94 11.07 -9.64
CA ASN A 86 -5.53 10.46 -8.36
C ASN A 86 -6.56 9.54 -7.69
N LYS A 87 -7.75 9.36 -8.25
CA LYS A 87 -8.83 8.57 -7.62
C LYS A 87 -9.16 7.31 -8.40
N MET A 88 -8.16 6.76 -9.07
CA MET A 88 -8.26 5.52 -9.82
C MET A 88 -7.06 4.60 -9.53
N ALA A 89 -7.33 3.30 -9.47
CA ALA A 89 -6.30 2.27 -9.57
C ALA A 89 -6.73 1.20 -10.56
N VAL A 90 -5.76 0.51 -11.14
CA VAL A 90 -5.96 -0.67 -11.98
C VAL A 90 -5.42 -1.89 -11.24
N VAL A 91 -6.21 -2.95 -11.18
CA VAL A 91 -5.84 -4.22 -10.55
C VAL A 91 -5.83 -5.30 -11.62
N VAL A 92 -4.64 -5.75 -11.98
CA VAL A 92 -4.40 -6.84 -12.94
C VAL A 92 -4.48 -8.17 -12.21
N THR A 93 -5.25 -9.10 -12.77
CA THR A 93 -5.68 -10.34 -12.09
C THR A 93 -5.39 -11.57 -12.93
N LYS A 94 -5.45 -12.75 -12.29
CA LYS A 94 -5.10 -14.05 -12.90
C LYS A 94 -3.63 -14.15 -13.29
N MET A 95 -2.77 -13.55 -12.47
CA MET A 95 -1.32 -13.58 -12.68
C MET A 95 -0.74 -15.00 -12.65
N ASP A 96 -1.44 -15.92 -12.01
CA ASP A 96 -1.13 -17.36 -11.93
C ASP A 96 -1.38 -18.13 -13.24
N LYS A 97 -2.17 -17.56 -14.16
CA LYS A 97 -2.62 -18.26 -15.37
C LYS A 97 -1.84 -17.86 -16.62
N ARG A 98 -0.51 -17.73 -16.52
CA ARG A 98 0.36 -17.27 -17.64
C ARG A 98 0.09 -17.98 -18.96
N GLY A 99 -0.06 -19.31 -18.96
CA GLY A 99 -0.38 -20.09 -20.17
C GLY A 99 -1.78 -19.87 -20.77
N LYS A 100 -2.61 -19.03 -20.15
CA LYS A 100 -3.95 -18.62 -20.64
C LYS A 100 -4.08 -17.11 -20.78
N TRP A 101 -2.99 -16.36 -20.64
CA TRP A 101 -3.01 -14.92 -20.87
C TRP A 101 -3.34 -14.65 -22.34
N GLN A 102 -4.22 -13.67 -22.56
CA GLN A 102 -4.59 -13.24 -23.91
C GLN A 102 -3.82 -11.99 -24.35
N PHE A 103 -3.09 -11.37 -23.44
CA PHE A 103 -2.27 -10.18 -23.67
C PHE A 103 -1.22 -10.07 -22.55
N GLU A 104 -0.20 -9.27 -22.79
CA GLU A 104 0.90 -9.05 -21.85
C GLU A 104 0.62 -7.88 -20.90
N VAL A 105 1.31 -7.87 -19.75
CA VAL A 105 1.11 -6.87 -18.70
C VAL A 105 1.53 -5.48 -19.18
N GLU A 106 2.59 -5.42 -19.98
CA GLU A 106 3.14 -4.22 -20.62
C GLU A 106 2.05 -3.49 -21.39
N ARG A 107 1.11 -4.23 -22.02
CA ARG A 107 0.01 -3.63 -22.76
C ARG A 107 -0.94 -2.82 -21.85
N VAL A 108 -1.12 -3.26 -20.60
CA VAL A 108 -1.89 -2.51 -19.61
C VAL A 108 -1.13 -1.24 -19.20
N GLN A 109 0.18 -1.34 -19.00
CA GLN A 109 1.03 -0.21 -18.62
C GLN A 109 1.09 0.84 -19.74
N GLU A 110 1.26 0.44 -20.99
CA GLU A 110 1.27 1.31 -22.17
C GLU A 110 0.00 2.16 -22.27
N MET A 111 -1.18 1.55 -22.04
CA MET A 111 -2.45 2.29 -22.07
C MET A 111 -2.55 3.34 -20.97
N LEU A 112 -1.90 3.09 -19.82
CA LEU A 112 -1.94 3.97 -18.65
C LEU A 112 -0.81 4.99 -18.64
N ALA A 113 0.25 4.80 -19.44
CA ALA A 113 1.43 5.66 -19.47
C ALA A 113 1.10 7.13 -19.83
N SER A 114 0.06 7.33 -20.63
CA SER A 114 -0.43 8.67 -21.03
C SER A 114 -1.34 9.34 -19.98
N ILE A 115 -1.68 8.63 -18.90
CA ILE A 115 -2.63 9.05 -17.88
C ILE A 115 -1.89 9.33 -16.58
N PHE A 116 -2.24 10.44 -15.93
CA PHE A 116 -1.58 10.86 -14.69
C PHE A 116 -1.67 9.79 -13.59
N GLN A 117 -0.51 9.36 -13.07
CA GLN A 117 -0.31 8.70 -11.76
C GLN A 117 -1.35 7.61 -11.40
N VAL A 118 -1.72 6.76 -12.38
CA VAL A 118 -2.59 5.61 -12.12
C VAL A 118 -1.77 4.45 -11.55
N HIS A 119 -2.14 3.99 -10.35
CA HIS A 119 -1.48 2.82 -9.76
C HIS A 119 -1.94 1.52 -10.45
N VAL A 120 -0.98 0.71 -10.89
CA VAL A 120 -1.21 -0.64 -11.41
C VAL A 120 -0.75 -1.65 -10.37
N LEU A 121 -1.67 -2.51 -9.94
CA LEU A 121 -1.45 -3.51 -8.92
C LEU A 121 -1.67 -4.91 -9.50
N HIS A 122 -0.81 -5.87 -9.18
CA HIS A 122 -0.88 -7.24 -9.70
C HIS A 122 -1.31 -8.19 -8.58
N VAL A 123 -2.27 -9.09 -8.88
CA VAL A 123 -2.77 -10.02 -7.85
C VAL A 123 -3.20 -11.36 -8.42
N ASN A 124 -2.74 -12.42 -7.76
CA ASN A 124 -3.38 -13.72 -7.77
C ASN A 124 -4.34 -13.84 -6.58
N PHE A 125 -5.64 -13.77 -6.83
CA PHE A 125 -6.65 -13.89 -5.76
C PHE A 125 -6.76 -15.29 -5.12
N LEU A 126 -6.10 -16.31 -5.69
CA LEU A 126 -5.96 -17.62 -5.05
C LEU A 126 -4.88 -17.62 -3.96
N ASN A 127 -3.92 -16.68 -4.04
CA ASN A 127 -2.91 -16.49 -3.03
C ASN A 127 -3.44 -15.57 -1.92
N GLU A 128 -3.67 -16.11 -0.73
CA GLU A 128 -4.18 -15.35 0.43
C GLU A 128 -3.26 -14.20 0.85
N LEU A 129 -1.94 -14.38 0.72
CA LEU A 129 -0.95 -13.37 1.11
C LEU A 129 -1.01 -12.17 0.14
N GLU A 130 -0.97 -12.42 -1.17
CA GLU A 130 -1.12 -11.37 -2.18
C GLU A 130 -2.46 -10.65 -2.05
N LYS A 131 -3.54 -11.41 -1.84
CA LYS A 131 -4.88 -10.85 -1.63
C LYS A 131 -4.93 -9.89 -0.44
N ARG A 132 -4.33 -10.27 0.70
CA ARG A 132 -4.25 -9.39 1.88
C ARG A 132 -3.41 -8.15 1.57
N ARG A 133 -2.22 -8.34 1.00
CA ARG A 133 -1.29 -7.26 0.64
C ARG A 133 -1.93 -6.21 -0.27
N ILE A 134 -2.59 -6.65 -1.33
CA ILE A 134 -3.24 -5.78 -2.32
C ILE A 134 -4.42 -5.04 -1.69
N THR A 135 -5.18 -5.72 -0.81
CA THR A 135 -6.28 -5.08 -0.08
C THR A 135 -5.76 -3.98 0.85
N ASP A 136 -4.64 -4.21 1.54
CA ASP A 136 -4.01 -3.23 2.43
C ASP A 136 -3.43 -2.05 1.65
N GLN A 137 -2.73 -2.32 0.55
CA GLN A 137 -2.19 -1.29 -0.35
C GLN A 137 -3.32 -0.43 -0.93
N LEU A 138 -4.36 -1.07 -1.49
CA LEU A 138 -5.50 -0.37 -2.05
C LEU A 138 -6.26 0.43 -0.99
N SER A 139 -6.39 -0.10 0.22
CA SER A 139 -7.01 0.63 1.33
C SER A 139 -6.23 1.87 1.71
N ARG A 140 -4.89 1.80 1.74
CA ARG A 140 -4.02 2.96 1.97
C ARG A 140 -4.12 3.98 0.84
N LEU A 141 -4.15 3.54 -0.42
CA LEU A 141 -4.32 4.40 -1.59
C LEU A 141 -5.67 5.13 -1.55
N ILE A 142 -6.76 4.40 -1.34
CA ILE A 142 -8.10 5.00 -1.24
C ILE A 142 -8.12 6.03 -0.11
N LYS A 143 -7.66 5.67 1.09
CA LYS A 143 -7.58 6.60 2.22
C LYS A 143 -6.80 7.86 1.84
N THR A 144 -5.59 7.71 1.32
CA THR A 144 -4.70 8.81 0.97
C THR A 144 -5.29 9.75 -0.09
N ASN A 145 -5.93 9.17 -1.10
CA ASN A 145 -6.40 9.92 -2.27
C ASN A 145 -7.82 10.47 -2.09
N THR A 146 -8.56 9.99 -1.09
CA THR A 146 -9.94 10.43 -0.80
C THR A 146 -10.06 11.21 0.52
N LEU A 147 -9.10 11.09 1.43
CA LEU A 147 -8.95 11.95 2.60
C LEU A 147 -7.96 13.05 2.27
N GLN A 148 -8.47 14.25 2.02
CA GLN A 148 -7.69 15.47 2.18
C GLN A 148 -7.21 15.55 3.62
N TYR A 149 -6.04 14.97 3.92
CA TYR A 149 -5.23 15.44 5.02
C TYR A 149 -5.10 16.94 4.84
N ARG A 150 -5.51 17.74 5.83
CA ARG A 150 -5.39 19.20 5.80
C ARG A 150 -3.93 19.68 5.57
N HIS A 151 -2.97 18.77 5.72
CA HIS A 151 -1.53 19.03 5.63
C HIS A 151 -0.77 18.09 4.68
N VAL A 152 -1.44 17.23 3.91
CA VAL A 152 -0.73 16.34 2.95
C VAL A 152 -1.28 16.54 1.55
N CYS A 153 -0.45 17.13 0.70
CA CYS A 153 -0.71 17.22 -0.73
C CYS A 153 -0.52 15.82 -1.34
N THR A 154 -1.60 15.26 -1.89
CA THR A 154 -1.64 13.96 -2.58
C THR A 154 -0.52 13.77 -3.63
N PRO A 155 -0.08 14.81 -4.38
CA PRO A 155 1.07 14.69 -5.27
C PRO A 155 2.40 14.32 -4.59
N LEU A 156 2.59 14.66 -3.30
CA LEU A 156 3.83 14.41 -2.55
C LEU A 156 3.92 13.00 -1.96
N LEU A 157 2.80 12.28 -1.82
CA LEU A 157 2.79 10.89 -1.34
C LEU A 157 2.96 9.86 -2.46
N ASN A 158 2.89 10.28 -3.71
CA ASN A 158 3.12 9.40 -4.87
C ASN A 158 4.61 9.08 -5.11
N THR A 159 5.50 9.52 -4.20
CA THR A 159 6.90 9.07 -4.07
C THR A 159 7.04 7.85 -3.16
N VAL A 160 5.96 7.41 -2.48
CA VAL A 160 5.99 6.17 -1.69
C VAL A 160 6.07 5.01 -2.69
N GLN A 161 7.27 4.44 -2.80
CA GLN A 161 7.59 3.34 -3.68
C GLN A 161 6.54 2.23 -3.57
N VAL A 162 5.85 1.98 -4.68
CA VAL A 162 5.07 0.75 -4.85
C VAL A 162 6.11 -0.35 -4.94
N TYR A 163 6.09 -1.28 -3.98
CA TYR A 163 7.04 -2.39 -3.94
C TYR A 163 7.07 -3.11 -5.29
N ASN A 164 8.23 -3.07 -5.96
CA ASN A 164 8.47 -3.82 -7.16
C ASN A 164 8.97 -5.21 -6.74
N PRO A 165 8.33 -6.31 -7.15
CA PRO A 165 8.79 -7.65 -6.79
C PRO A 165 10.19 -7.98 -7.34
N ASP A 166 10.68 -7.20 -8.31
CA ASP A 166 12.01 -7.35 -8.91
C ASP A 166 13.14 -6.75 -8.07
N ASP A 167 12.83 -5.91 -7.06
CA ASP A 167 13.85 -5.25 -6.22
C ASP A 167 14.44 -6.18 -5.13
N ILE A 168 14.05 -7.47 -5.09
CA ILE A 168 14.54 -8.45 -4.11
C ILE A 168 15.89 -9.05 -4.54
N ASP A 169 16.16 -9.12 -5.85
CA ASP A 169 17.34 -9.81 -6.38
C ASP A 169 18.63 -8.95 -6.28
N ASP A 170 18.51 -7.62 -6.25
CA ASP A 170 19.66 -6.71 -6.17
C ASP A 170 20.20 -6.50 -4.74
N ALA A 171 19.45 -6.88 -3.71
CA ALA A 171 19.84 -6.67 -2.32
C ALA A 171 20.91 -7.65 -1.82
N TYR A 172 21.19 -8.73 -2.56
CA TYR A 172 22.13 -9.79 -2.15
C TYR A 172 23.50 -9.71 -2.85
N HIS A 173 23.72 -8.75 -3.77
CA HIS A 173 24.97 -8.68 -4.56
C HIS A 173 25.94 -7.55 -4.19
N LEU A 174 25.67 -6.75 -3.15
CA LEU A 174 26.52 -5.61 -2.79
C LEU A 174 27.36 -5.79 -1.51
N GLN A 175 27.63 -7.02 -1.05
CA GLN A 175 28.33 -7.23 0.23
C GLN A 175 29.52 -8.21 0.20
N GLU A 176 30.19 -8.41 -0.94
CA GLU A 176 31.42 -9.25 -0.95
C GLU A 176 32.70 -8.61 -1.49
N ASP A 177 32.67 -7.46 -2.16
CA ASP A 177 33.90 -6.86 -2.70
C ASP A 177 34.22 -5.50 -2.06
N SER A 178 34.77 -5.52 -0.85
CA SER A 178 35.66 -4.46 -0.34
C SER A 178 36.34 -4.87 0.97
N LEU A 179 37.66 -5.00 0.91
CA LEU A 179 38.67 -4.94 1.98
C LEU A 179 39.39 -6.27 2.32
N THR A 180 40.21 -6.73 1.38
CA THR A 180 41.48 -7.40 1.70
C THR A 180 42.67 -6.53 1.25
N ASN A 181 43.62 -6.38 2.18
CA ASN A 181 45.05 -5.99 2.06
C ASN A 181 45.46 -4.52 1.92
N GLY A 182 46.34 -4.10 2.85
CA GLY A 182 47.45 -3.18 2.56
C GLY A 182 47.85 -2.20 3.67
N GLU A 183 48.64 -2.66 4.65
CA GLU A 183 49.52 -1.88 5.55
C GLU A 183 50.46 -0.95 4.71
N SER A 184 51.03 0.19 5.14
CA SER A 184 51.82 0.48 6.35
C SER A 184 52.19 2.00 6.45
N GLU A 185 52.64 2.41 7.66
CA GLU A 185 53.52 3.58 8.00
C GLU A 185 52.93 5.01 7.96
N GLN A 186 53.19 5.96 8.89
CA GLN A 186 54.00 6.07 10.12
C GLN A 186 53.64 7.39 10.87
N GLU A 187 53.74 7.34 12.21
CA GLU A 187 54.16 8.39 13.18
C GLU A 187 53.60 9.84 13.15
N GLN A 188 52.94 10.25 14.25
CA GLN A 188 53.53 11.14 15.28
C GLN A 188 52.53 11.46 16.41
N LEU A 189 52.91 11.14 17.64
CA LEU A 189 52.38 11.68 18.90
C LEU A 189 53.23 12.90 19.32
N PRO A 190 52.70 13.75 20.23
CA PRO A 190 53.33 13.75 21.54
C PRO A 190 52.36 13.76 22.75
N ALA A 191 52.89 13.18 23.83
CA ALA A 191 52.51 13.17 25.25
C ALA A 191 52.36 14.61 25.85
N GLN A 192 51.87 14.91 27.06
CA GLN A 192 51.36 14.24 28.27
C GLN A 192 50.85 15.38 29.19
N ASP A 193 49.88 15.12 30.10
CA ASP A 193 49.94 15.42 31.55
C ASP A 193 48.57 15.71 32.20
N GLY A 194 48.33 15.11 33.37
CA GLY A 194 47.41 15.63 34.39
C GLY A 194 46.40 14.65 35.00
N MET A 195 46.85 13.89 36.01
CA MET A 195 46.07 13.02 36.92
C MET A 195 45.12 13.76 37.89
N HIS A 196 44.24 12.95 38.53
CA HIS A 196 43.38 13.14 39.73
C HIS A 196 41.91 13.50 39.46
N SER A 197 40.90 12.61 39.59
CA SER A 197 40.44 11.68 40.66
C SER A 197 39.22 12.24 41.44
N GLU A 198 38.17 11.39 41.49
CA GLU A 198 37.06 11.32 42.46
C GLU A 198 35.93 12.36 42.42
N GLN A 199 34.69 11.91 42.19
CA GLN A 199 33.73 11.65 43.28
C GLN A 199 32.40 11.05 42.80
N GLU A 200 31.94 10.10 43.60
CA GLU A 200 30.70 9.32 43.58
C GLU A 200 29.46 10.18 43.84
N GLN A 201 28.29 9.75 43.33
CA GLN A 201 27.11 9.59 44.20
C GLN A 201 26.05 8.66 43.59
N GLN A 202 25.79 7.60 44.35
CA GLN A 202 24.72 6.63 44.23
C GLN A 202 23.34 7.27 44.49
N ASN A 203 22.28 6.69 43.92
CA ASN A 203 21.01 6.53 44.64
C ASN A 203 20.23 5.34 44.06
N VAL A 204 20.45 4.18 44.69
CA VAL A 204 19.51 3.06 44.80
C VAL A 204 18.69 3.32 46.05
N ILE A 205 17.38 3.05 46.07
CA ILE A 205 16.64 2.50 47.23
C ILE A 205 15.19 2.13 46.80
N HIS A 206 14.93 0.82 46.89
CA HIS A 206 13.75 0.09 47.40
C HIS A 206 12.33 0.29 46.86
N GLU A 207 11.78 -0.82 46.35
CA GLU A 207 10.39 -1.26 46.56
C GLU A 207 10.12 -1.56 48.06
N PRO A 208 8.84 -1.56 48.46
CA PRO A 208 8.26 -2.86 48.83
C PRO A 208 6.81 -3.07 48.36
N MET A 209 6.49 -4.35 48.15
CA MET A 209 5.15 -4.89 47.97
C MET A 209 4.25 -4.69 49.20
N SER A 210 2.93 -4.57 48.95
CA SER A 210 1.93 -5.10 49.88
C SER A 210 0.65 -5.49 49.15
N ASP A 211 0.29 -6.77 49.28
CA ASP A 211 -1.01 -7.36 49.04
C ASP A 211 -2.13 -6.60 49.76
N LEU A 212 -3.33 -6.57 49.16
CA LEU A 212 -4.59 -6.57 49.91
C LEU A 212 -5.72 -7.18 49.07
N LYS A 213 -6.37 -8.14 49.72
CA LYS A 213 -7.42 -9.05 49.27
C LYS A 213 -8.72 -8.63 49.97
N ILE A 214 -9.88 -8.98 49.37
CA ILE A 214 -11.22 -9.14 49.99
C ILE A 214 -11.98 -7.79 50.16
N GLU A 215 -13.26 -7.61 49.80
CA GLU A 215 -14.46 -8.41 50.12
C GLU A 215 -15.68 -8.10 49.20
N MET A 216 -16.63 -9.04 49.17
CA MET A 216 -17.97 -8.99 48.56
C MET A 216 -18.95 -8.11 49.37
N ASN A 217 -20.07 -7.71 48.72
CA ASN A 217 -21.47 -7.51 49.20
C ASN A 217 -22.16 -6.60 48.16
N ASP A 218 -23.36 -6.80 47.64
CA ASP A 218 -24.48 -7.76 47.81
C ASP A 218 -25.12 -8.01 46.43
#